data_AF-F0GUD6-F1
#
_entry.id   AF-F0GUD6-F1
#
_cell.length_a   1.000
_cell.length_b   1.000
_cell.length_c   1.000
_cell.angle_alpha   90.00
_cell.angle_beta   90.00
_cell.angle_gamma   90.00
#
_symmetry.space_group_name_H-M   'P 1'
#
loop_
_entity.id
_entity.type
_entity.pdbx_description
1 polymer ?
#
loop_
_entity_poly.entity_id
_entity_poly.type
_entity_poly.pdbx_seq_one_letter_code
_entity_poly.pdbx_strand_id
1 'polypeptide(L)'
;MIGIDILDVRRLKAKDQNFIKRVFSTYEIAYAEKNGNYFQTLAGIYAAKEAAIKAYSFSLSYIIKNRIEIRHSKNKPALYLDGLFLSEDISISHDGNFAIAVCNRQNHNLISDNKFKQMMPKRDSNSHKGDYGRIAILGGSEGMSGSVYLSSLAALRSGAGLVYIICPKSISTILQIKCNEQIILPVNSPNFTFNELDLANIYKYLEDKDVLAIGPGMGGNNSLNLFISSILNRFSGKIIIDADGLNAISLNKEILHNNKNIVLTPHLKEFERLIGLPISKINENRCYYAKEFAKKYKVILVLKSENTIVTDGDRVYINEIGNPGMATAGSGDVLTGVISSFLKRLDPFDASCLGVYIHSLAGDIASYKLSEDSLIASDIVNNLYEATKLLR
;
A
#
# COMPACT_ATOMS: atom_id res chain seq x y z
N MET A 1 4.04 5.23 18.79
CA MET A 1 3.49 4.60 20.02
C MET A 1 4.26 5.18 21.20
N ILE A 2 3.60 5.51 22.31
CA ILE A 2 4.25 6.17 23.46
C ILE A 2 4.49 5.16 24.56
N GLY A 3 5.71 5.12 25.08
CA GLY A 3 6.08 4.40 26.29
C GLY A 3 6.40 5.38 27.42
N ILE A 4 5.91 5.07 28.62
CA ILE A 4 6.11 5.88 29.82
C ILE A 4 6.58 4.97 30.95
N ASP A 5 7.59 5.40 31.69
CA ASP A 5 8.06 4.71 32.89
C ASP A 5 8.40 5.70 34.02
N ILE A 6 8.33 5.19 35.25
CA ILE A 6 8.68 5.90 36.48
C ILE A 6 9.49 4.97 37.39
N LEU A 7 10.65 5.44 37.81
CA LEU A 7 11.55 4.71 38.68
C LEU A 7 11.88 5.50 39.94
N ASP A 8 11.68 4.89 41.10
CA ASP A 8 12.21 5.41 42.36
C ASP A 8 13.74 5.25 42.39
N VAL A 9 14.48 6.34 42.56
CA VAL A 9 15.95 6.37 42.60
C VAL A 9 16.51 5.41 43.65
N ARG A 10 15.79 5.18 44.75
CA ARG A 10 16.19 4.24 45.81
C ARG A 10 16.29 2.80 45.31
N ARG A 11 15.50 2.42 44.30
CA ARG A 11 15.55 1.08 43.70
C ARG A 11 16.89 0.79 43.04
N LEU A 12 17.54 1.79 42.45
CA LEU A 12 18.88 1.64 41.88
C LEU A 12 19.98 1.71 42.93
N LYS A 13 19.83 2.55 43.95
CA LYS A 13 20.78 2.60 45.09
C LYS A 13 20.89 1.24 45.79
N ALA A 14 19.81 0.46 45.81
CA ALA A 14 19.78 -0.88 46.39
C ALA A 14 20.40 -1.97 45.49
N LYS A 15 20.86 -1.67 44.28
CA LYS A 15 21.46 -2.64 43.36
C LYS A 15 22.97 -2.73 43.53
N ASP A 16 23.50 -3.93 43.29
CA ASP A 16 24.94 -4.20 43.32
C ASP A 16 25.63 -3.71 42.03
N GLN A 17 26.97 -3.66 42.06
CA GLN A 17 27.72 -3.23 40.87
C GLN A 17 27.56 -4.18 39.68
N ASN A 18 27.31 -5.46 39.91
CA ASN A 18 27.09 -6.43 38.82
C ASN A 18 25.82 -6.11 38.04
N PHE A 19 24.73 -5.74 38.73
CA PHE A 19 23.52 -5.26 38.09
C PHE A 19 23.79 -4.02 37.24
N ILE A 20 24.51 -3.03 37.80
CA ILE A 20 24.82 -1.78 37.08
C ILE A 20 25.62 -2.07 35.81
N LYS A 21 26.69 -2.86 35.88
CA LYS A 21 27.54 -3.21 34.73
C LYS A 21 26.80 -4.03 33.66
N ARG A 22 25.77 -4.78 34.05
CA ARG A 22 24.96 -5.58 33.14
C ARG A 22 23.93 -4.75 32.37
N VAL A 23 23.39 -3.72 33.03
CA VAL A 23 22.24 -2.95 32.52
C VAL A 23 22.64 -1.64 31.85
N PHE A 24 23.77 -1.05 32.23
CA PHE A 24 24.24 0.23 31.72
C PHE A 24 25.52 0.07 30.91
N SER A 25 25.63 0.82 29.81
CA SER A 25 26.85 0.89 29.00
C SER A 25 27.95 1.66 29.73
N THR A 26 29.19 1.50 29.28
CA THR A 26 30.33 2.28 29.77
C THR A 26 30.11 3.78 29.55
N TYR A 27 29.44 4.16 28.46
CA TYR A 27 29.07 5.55 28.17
C TYR A 27 28.05 6.09 29.19
N GLU A 28 27.00 5.32 29.49
CA GLU A 28 25.95 5.74 30.43
C GLU A 28 26.49 5.90 31.85
N ILE A 29 27.37 4.98 32.28
CA ILE A 29 28.06 5.06 33.56
C ILE A 29 28.95 6.31 33.61
N ALA A 30 29.78 6.53 32.59
CA ALA A 30 30.65 7.71 32.52
C ALA A 30 29.85 9.02 32.50
N TYR A 31 28.70 9.05 31.82
CA TYR A 31 27.79 10.19 31.83
C TYR A 31 27.21 10.44 33.23
N ALA A 32 26.79 9.39 33.93
CA ALA A 32 26.29 9.49 35.30
C ALA A 32 27.35 9.98 36.29
N GLU A 33 28.61 9.56 36.13
CA GLU A 33 29.74 10.05 36.93
C GLU A 33 30.00 11.54 36.70
N LYS A 34 29.94 11.99 35.44
CA LYS A 34 30.17 13.40 35.07
C LYS A 34 29.08 14.35 35.58
N ASN A 35 27.84 13.89 35.69
CA ASN A 35 26.68 14.74 36.04
C ASN A 35 26.55 15.06 37.54
N GLY A 36 27.44 14.55 38.39
CA GLY A 36 27.46 14.83 39.84
C GLY A 36 26.36 14.15 40.67
N ASN A 37 25.28 13.67 40.04
CA ASN A 37 24.17 12.95 40.68
C ASN A 37 24.03 11.52 40.11
N TYR A 38 25.00 10.66 40.42
CA TYR A 38 25.19 9.34 39.81
C TYR A 38 23.91 8.48 39.77
N PHE A 39 23.34 8.15 40.94
CA PHE A 39 22.15 7.28 41.00
C PHE A 39 20.88 7.91 40.44
N GLN A 40 20.75 9.24 40.53
CA GLN A 40 19.61 9.95 39.95
C GLN A 40 19.69 9.94 38.41
N THR A 41 20.89 10.08 37.87
CA THR A 41 21.14 9.99 36.42
C THR A 41 20.88 8.58 35.92
N LEU A 42 21.42 7.56 36.59
CA LEU A 42 21.15 6.16 36.23
C LEU A 42 19.66 5.80 36.33
N ALA A 43 18.93 6.37 37.29
CA ALA A 43 17.49 6.17 37.40
C ALA A 43 16.72 6.75 36.21
N GLY A 44 17.12 7.95 35.77
CA GLY A 44 16.60 8.55 34.55
C GLY A 44 16.87 7.70 33.32
N ILE A 45 18.11 7.24 33.16
CA ILE A 45 18.50 6.36 32.05
C ILE A 45 17.71 5.06 32.08
N TYR A 46 17.58 4.41 33.24
CA TYR A 46 16.84 3.15 33.35
C TYR A 46 15.36 3.32 33.04
N ALA A 47 14.70 4.37 33.58
CA ALA A 47 13.33 4.70 33.23
C ALA A 47 13.19 4.95 31.72
N ALA A 48 14.15 5.62 31.09
CA ALA A 48 14.17 5.83 29.64
C ALA A 48 14.29 4.53 28.85
N LYS A 49 15.11 3.57 29.30
CA LYS A 49 15.19 2.25 28.67
C LYS A 49 13.87 1.47 28.78
N GLU A 50 13.21 1.50 29.93
CA GLU A 50 11.90 0.85 30.13
C GLU A 50 10.79 1.54 29.30
N ALA A 51 10.81 2.87 29.23
CA ALA A 51 9.93 3.63 28.35
C ALA A 51 10.16 3.25 26.86
N ALA A 52 11.41 3.06 26.44
CA ALA A 52 11.73 2.60 25.09
C ALA A 52 11.23 1.17 24.82
N ILE A 53 11.36 0.25 25.79
CA ILE A 53 10.78 -1.09 25.71
C ILE A 53 9.29 -1.01 25.39
N LYS A 54 8.54 -0.17 26.12
CA LYS A 54 7.10 0.00 25.94
C LYS A 54 6.76 0.64 24.59
N ALA A 55 7.50 1.68 24.20
CA ALA A 55 7.27 2.41 22.95
C ALA A 55 7.54 1.57 21.69
N TYR A 56 8.54 0.68 21.74
CA TYR A 56 8.95 -0.17 20.62
C TYR A 56 8.50 -1.64 20.74
N SER A 57 7.81 -1.99 21.82
CA SER A 57 7.38 -3.38 22.11
C SER A 57 8.55 -4.37 22.18
N PHE A 58 9.69 -3.94 22.73
CA PHE A 58 10.83 -4.82 22.96
C PHE A 58 10.62 -5.73 24.19
N SER A 59 11.52 -6.70 24.37
CA SER A 59 11.57 -7.54 25.57
C SER A 59 12.51 -6.93 26.62
N LEU A 60 12.25 -7.16 27.91
CA LEU A 60 13.15 -6.80 29.02
C LEU A 60 14.57 -7.36 28.85
N SER A 61 14.72 -8.45 28.12
CA SER A 61 16.03 -9.03 27.77
C SER A 61 16.96 -8.06 27.05
N TYR A 62 16.43 -7.04 26.36
CA TYR A 62 17.22 -6.03 25.65
C TYR A 62 17.96 -5.10 26.62
N ILE A 63 17.36 -4.78 27.76
CA ILE A 63 18.02 -4.03 28.83
C ILE A 63 19.06 -4.92 29.52
N ILE A 64 18.70 -6.16 29.86
CA ILE A 64 19.57 -7.08 30.59
C ILE A 64 20.83 -7.45 29.78
N LYS A 65 20.73 -7.48 28.45
CA LYS A 65 21.86 -7.72 27.53
C LYS A 65 22.56 -6.43 27.10
N ASN A 66 22.24 -5.29 27.70
CA ASN A 66 22.78 -3.98 27.37
C ASN A 66 22.71 -3.63 25.87
N ARG A 67 21.62 -4.03 25.21
CA ARG A 67 21.37 -3.73 23.79
C ARG A 67 20.79 -2.34 23.60
N ILE A 68 20.02 -1.86 24.57
CA ILE A 68 19.44 -0.51 24.56
C ILE A 68 20.37 0.43 25.31
N GLU A 69 20.68 1.57 24.69
CA GLU A 69 21.54 2.60 25.26
C GLU A 69 20.93 3.99 25.11
N ILE A 70 21.00 4.80 26.15
CA ILE A 70 20.58 6.21 26.18
C ILE A 70 21.82 7.09 26.18
N ARG A 71 22.15 7.68 25.03
CA ARG A 71 23.28 8.60 24.90
C ARG A 71 22.83 10.05 25.04
N HIS A 72 23.70 10.93 25.51
CA HIS A 72 23.36 12.34 25.74
C HIS A 72 24.28 13.25 24.93
N SER A 73 23.71 13.99 23.98
CA SER A 73 24.43 15.02 23.21
C SER A 73 23.83 16.39 23.52
N LYS A 74 24.65 17.35 23.96
CA LYS A 74 24.19 18.69 24.40
C LYS A 74 23.01 18.62 25.39
N ASN A 75 23.07 17.70 26.36
CA ASN A 75 22.02 17.41 27.35
C ASN A 75 20.67 16.90 26.81
N LYS A 76 20.60 16.52 25.53
CA LYS A 76 19.43 15.82 24.98
C LYS A 76 19.68 14.30 24.96
N PRO A 77 18.79 13.48 25.55
CA PRO A 77 18.88 12.04 25.46
C PRO A 77 18.49 11.55 24.05
N ALA A 78 19.15 10.49 23.60
CA ALA A 78 18.89 9.80 22.35
C ALA A 78 18.97 8.29 22.56
N LEU A 79 18.03 7.57 21.96
CA LEU A 79 17.87 6.12 22.06
C LEU A 79 18.68 5.42 20.97
N TYR A 80 19.46 4.41 21.38
CA TYR A 80 20.20 3.53 20.50
C TYR A 80 19.88 2.06 20.81
N LEU A 81 19.90 1.22 19.78
CA LEU A 81 19.80 -0.24 19.87
C LEU A 81 21.00 -0.88 19.15
N ASP A 82 21.82 -1.63 19.88
CA ASP A 82 23.07 -2.24 19.40
C ASP A 82 23.98 -1.22 18.67
N GLY A 83 24.01 0.01 19.17
CA GLY A 83 24.77 1.12 18.59
C GLY A 83 24.10 1.83 17.40
N LEU A 84 22.98 1.31 16.88
CA LEU A 84 22.17 1.98 15.86
C LEU A 84 21.26 3.03 16.50
N PHE A 85 21.23 4.22 15.91
CA PHE A 85 20.34 5.30 16.34
C PHE A 85 18.87 4.93 16.08
N LEU A 86 17.98 5.16 17.05
CA LEU A 86 16.55 4.90 16.93
C LEU A 86 15.67 6.14 17.04
N SER A 87 15.92 7.04 18.00
CA SER A 87 15.06 8.21 18.25
C SER A 87 15.72 9.25 19.15
N GLU A 88 15.43 10.53 18.90
CA GLU A 88 15.68 11.64 19.83
C GLU A 88 14.41 12.08 20.59
N ASP A 89 13.26 11.47 20.29
CA ASP A 89 11.98 11.77 20.93
C ASP A 89 11.83 10.97 22.24
N ILE A 90 12.77 11.26 23.13
CA ILE A 90 12.82 10.71 24.47
C ILE A 90 13.09 11.85 25.43
N SER A 91 12.43 11.83 26.57
CA SER A 91 12.56 12.84 27.61
C SER A 91 12.75 12.16 28.95
N ILE A 92 13.59 12.77 29.78
CA ILE A 92 13.87 12.33 31.15
C ILE A 92 13.65 13.54 32.05
N SER A 93 12.94 13.35 33.15
CA SER A 93 12.70 14.37 34.16
C SER A 93 12.71 13.73 35.54
N HIS A 94 12.84 14.57 36.57
CA HIS A 94 12.84 14.11 37.96
C HIS A 94 11.86 14.94 38.78
N ASP A 95 11.15 14.25 39.68
CA ASP A 95 10.32 14.87 40.71
C ASP A 95 10.58 14.17 42.05
N GLY A 96 11.16 14.90 43.00
CA GLY A 96 11.66 14.34 44.26
C GLY A 96 12.61 13.15 44.05
N ASN A 97 12.21 11.98 44.54
CA ASN A 97 12.96 10.72 44.44
C ASN A 97 12.59 9.88 43.22
N PHE A 98 11.77 10.38 42.30
CA PHE A 98 11.34 9.65 41.12
C PHE A 98 12.01 10.20 39.87
N ALA A 99 12.44 9.29 39.01
CA ALA A 99 12.83 9.56 37.65
C ALA A 99 11.68 9.15 36.72
N ILE A 100 11.26 10.05 35.85
CA ILE A 100 10.18 9.82 34.89
C ILE A 100 10.79 9.90 33.50
N ALA A 101 10.43 8.96 32.64
CA ALA A 101 10.82 9.02 31.24
C ALA A 101 9.63 8.75 30.32
N VAL A 102 9.61 9.51 29.23
CA VAL A 102 8.68 9.32 28.13
C VAL A 102 9.50 9.08 26.88
N CYS A 103 9.25 7.96 26.21
CA CYS A 103 9.80 7.67 24.90
C CYS A 103 8.65 7.62 23.92
N ASN A 104 8.69 8.48 22.91
CA ASN A 104 7.80 8.39 21.78
C ASN A 104 8.55 7.68 20.66
N ARG A 105 8.04 6.52 20.25
CA ARG A 105 8.46 5.92 18.98
C ARG A 105 7.94 6.85 17.90
N GLN A 106 8.83 7.70 17.38
CA GLN A 106 8.55 8.44 16.16
C GLN A 106 8.24 7.41 15.09
N ASN A 107 6.99 7.41 14.64
CA ASN A 107 6.70 6.90 13.32
C ASN A 107 7.55 7.78 12.41
N HIS A 108 8.58 7.24 11.76
CA HIS A 108 9.28 8.01 10.74
C HIS A 108 8.21 8.67 9.87
N ASN A 109 8.27 10.00 9.87
CA ASN A 109 7.40 10.95 9.21
C ASN A 109 6.81 10.41 7.90
N LEU A 110 5.70 9.66 7.96
CA LEU A 110 4.82 9.45 6.81
C LEU A 110 4.11 10.80 6.60
N ILE A 111 4.85 11.75 6.07
CA ILE A 111 4.31 13.05 5.65
C ILE A 111 3.49 12.75 4.41
N SER A 112 2.18 12.82 4.57
CA SER A 112 1.29 12.79 3.42
C SER A 112 1.50 14.04 2.59
N ASP A 113 1.68 13.87 1.28
CA ASP A 113 1.87 14.97 0.35
C ASP A 113 0.57 15.79 0.26
N ASN A 114 0.68 17.10 0.52
CA ASN A 114 -0.44 18.04 0.49
C ASN A 114 -1.15 18.06 -0.87
N LYS A 115 -0.44 17.76 -1.97
CA LYS A 115 -1.04 17.62 -3.30
C LYS A 115 -2.15 16.56 -3.30
N PHE A 116 -1.90 15.39 -2.70
CA PHE A 116 -2.88 14.31 -2.66
C PHE A 116 -4.01 14.55 -1.65
N LYS A 117 -3.77 15.33 -0.59
CA LYS A 117 -4.85 15.82 0.29
C LYS A 117 -5.87 16.65 -0.48
N GLN A 118 -5.40 17.55 -1.34
CA GLN A 118 -6.27 18.42 -2.15
C GLN A 118 -6.98 17.64 -3.26
N MET A 119 -6.33 16.60 -3.81
CA MET A 119 -6.89 15.72 -4.84
C MET A 119 -7.95 14.76 -4.31
N MET A 120 -7.92 14.43 -3.01
CA MET A 120 -8.81 13.43 -2.41
C MET A 120 -10.29 13.88 -2.52
N PRO A 121 -11.17 13.09 -3.18
CA PRO A 121 -12.56 13.49 -3.32
C PRO A 121 -13.30 13.58 -1.98
N LYS A 122 -14.04 14.68 -1.79
CA LYS A 122 -14.90 14.86 -0.62
C LYS A 122 -16.07 13.86 -0.65
N ARG A 123 -16.52 13.45 0.53
CA ARG A 123 -17.77 12.69 0.71
C ARG A 123 -18.82 13.64 1.25
N ASP A 124 -19.93 13.79 0.52
CA ASP A 124 -21.04 14.63 0.96
C ASP A 124 -21.86 13.88 2.02
N SER A 125 -22.31 14.59 3.04
CA SER A 125 -23.28 14.11 4.01
C SER A 125 -24.61 13.68 3.36
N ASN A 126 -25.04 14.34 2.27
CA ASN A 126 -26.26 14.03 1.54
C ASN A 126 -25.96 13.22 0.27
N SER A 127 -25.43 12.02 0.43
CA SER A 127 -25.05 11.12 -0.66
C SER A 127 -25.53 9.70 -0.42
N HIS A 128 -25.57 8.91 -1.48
CA HIS A 128 -25.85 7.48 -1.45
C HIS A 128 -24.74 6.67 -2.13
N LYS A 129 -24.77 5.34 -1.95
CA LYS A 129 -23.77 4.42 -2.51
C LYS A 129 -23.55 4.57 -4.02
N GLY A 130 -24.54 5.04 -4.80
CA GLY A 130 -24.37 5.27 -6.24
C GLY A 130 -23.41 6.41 -6.60
N ASP A 131 -23.28 7.42 -5.73
CA ASP A 131 -22.44 8.62 -6.00
C ASP A 131 -20.95 8.31 -5.96
N TYR A 132 -20.60 7.21 -5.28
CA TYR A 132 -19.23 6.75 -5.10
C TYR A 132 -18.83 5.67 -6.12
N GLY A 133 -19.63 5.50 -7.17
CA GLY A 133 -19.35 4.63 -8.30
C GLY A 133 -19.83 3.19 -8.12
N ARG A 134 -20.35 2.65 -9.22
CA ARG A 134 -20.63 1.22 -9.41
C ARG A 134 -19.51 0.61 -10.23
N ILE A 135 -18.67 -0.18 -9.56
CA ILE A 135 -17.44 -0.75 -10.16
C ILE A 135 -17.68 -2.22 -10.48
N ALA A 136 -17.47 -2.61 -11.74
CA ALA A 136 -17.40 -4.00 -12.14
C ALA A 136 -15.94 -4.45 -12.22
N ILE A 137 -15.67 -5.64 -11.71
CA ILE A 137 -14.38 -6.32 -11.84
C ILE A 137 -14.65 -7.62 -12.58
N LEU A 138 -14.22 -7.67 -13.83
CA LEU A 138 -14.38 -8.81 -14.73
C LEU A 138 -13.09 -9.61 -14.77
N GLY A 139 -13.12 -10.78 -14.16
CA GLY A 139 -11.96 -11.67 -14.14
C GLY A 139 -12.09 -12.87 -13.22
N GLY A 140 -10.94 -13.42 -12.84
CA GLY A 140 -10.83 -14.61 -12.03
C GLY A 140 -11.00 -15.90 -12.84
N SER A 141 -10.32 -16.94 -12.41
CA SER A 141 -10.35 -18.28 -12.99
C SER A 141 -10.08 -19.30 -11.88
N GLU A 142 -10.19 -20.58 -12.20
CA GLU A 142 -9.79 -21.64 -11.27
C GLU A 142 -8.32 -21.44 -10.86
N GLY A 143 -8.04 -21.50 -9.55
CA GLY A 143 -6.73 -21.19 -8.99
C GLY A 143 -6.40 -19.69 -8.84
N MET A 144 -7.15 -18.77 -9.46
CA MET A 144 -6.91 -17.32 -9.41
C MET A 144 -8.11 -16.48 -8.91
N SER A 145 -9.04 -17.10 -8.18
CA SER A 145 -10.17 -16.37 -7.56
C SER A 145 -9.72 -15.27 -6.58
N GLY A 146 -8.51 -15.39 -6.02
CA GLY A 146 -7.90 -14.39 -5.14
C GLY A 146 -7.70 -13.02 -5.79
N SER A 147 -7.44 -12.97 -7.10
CA SER A 147 -7.14 -11.71 -7.80
C SER A 147 -8.33 -10.76 -7.84
N VAL A 148 -9.51 -11.27 -8.22
CA VAL A 148 -10.75 -10.47 -8.19
C VAL A 148 -11.24 -10.18 -6.77
N TYR A 149 -10.96 -11.08 -5.82
CA TYR A 149 -11.23 -10.82 -4.40
C TYR A 149 -10.41 -9.65 -3.86
N LEU A 150 -9.09 -9.63 -4.08
CA LEU A 150 -8.22 -8.55 -3.63
C LEU A 150 -8.57 -7.23 -4.31
N SER A 151 -8.76 -7.24 -5.63
CA SER A 151 -9.16 -6.05 -6.40
C SER A 151 -10.48 -5.46 -5.88
N SER A 152 -11.48 -6.32 -5.65
CA SER A 152 -12.80 -5.87 -5.21
C SER A 152 -12.82 -5.33 -3.78
N LEU A 153 -12.10 -5.99 -2.87
CA LEU A 153 -11.99 -5.56 -1.49
C LEU A 153 -11.20 -4.25 -1.39
N ALA A 154 -10.12 -4.10 -2.17
CA ALA A 154 -9.34 -2.88 -2.24
C ALA A 154 -10.17 -1.70 -2.76
N ALA A 155 -11.02 -1.92 -3.77
CA ALA A 155 -11.93 -0.90 -4.28
C ALA A 155 -12.91 -0.41 -3.21
N LEU A 156 -13.54 -1.34 -2.47
CA LEU A 156 -14.44 -1.00 -1.35
C LEU A 156 -13.69 -0.23 -0.24
N ARG A 157 -12.51 -0.72 0.17
CA ARG A 157 -11.67 -0.07 1.21
C ARG A 157 -11.18 1.31 0.81
N SER A 158 -11.03 1.57 -0.48
CA SER A 158 -10.65 2.88 -1.04
C SER A 158 -11.85 3.81 -1.26
N GLY A 159 -13.05 3.34 -0.96
CA GLY A 159 -14.25 4.17 -0.87
C GLY A 159 -15.18 4.10 -2.08
N ALA A 160 -15.09 3.04 -2.89
CA ALA A 160 -16.11 2.69 -3.87
C ALA A 160 -17.48 2.52 -3.21
N GLY A 161 -18.53 2.85 -3.93
CA GLY A 161 -19.90 2.74 -3.44
C GLY A 161 -20.50 1.35 -3.56
N LEU A 162 -20.36 0.74 -4.73
CA LEU A 162 -20.81 -0.62 -5.03
C LEU A 162 -19.75 -1.32 -5.86
N VAL A 163 -19.44 -2.57 -5.52
CA VAL A 163 -18.45 -3.39 -6.24
C VAL A 163 -19.06 -4.73 -6.62
N TYR A 164 -18.94 -5.06 -7.90
CA TYR A 164 -19.47 -6.25 -8.52
C TYR A 164 -18.34 -7.07 -9.09
N ILE A 165 -18.33 -8.37 -8.80
CA ILE A 165 -17.39 -9.32 -9.40
C ILE A 165 -18.12 -10.11 -10.47
N ILE A 166 -17.72 -9.92 -11.73
CA ILE A 166 -18.19 -10.72 -12.86
C ILE A 166 -17.16 -11.83 -13.07
N CYS A 167 -17.54 -13.06 -12.77
CA CYS A 167 -16.61 -14.19 -12.73
C CYS A 167 -17.19 -15.47 -13.34
N PRO A 168 -16.36 -16.45 -13.70
CA PRO A 168 -16.85 -17.75 -14.11
C PRO A 168 -17.69 -18.42 -13.01
N LYS A 169 -18.75 -19.13 -13.42
CA LYS A 169 -19.63 -19.87 -12.51
C LYS A 169 -18.88 -20.87 -11.63
N SER A 170 -17.79 -21.45 -12.14
CA SER A 170 -16.96 -22.42 -11.40
C SER A 170 -16.33 -21.85 -10.13
N ILE A 171 -16.05 -20.54 -10.07
CA ILE A 171 -15.48 -19.89 -8.89
C ILE A 171 -16.50 -19.08 -8.07
N SER A 172 -17.76 -18.98 -8.51
CA SER A 172 -18.74 -18.11 -7.87
C SER A 172 -19.04 -18.50 -6.43
N THR A 173 -19.11 -19.80 -6.12
CA THR A 173 -19.37 -20.28 -4.76
C THR A 173 -18.22 -19.93 -3.81
N ILE A 174 -16.98 -20.07 -4.27
CA ILE A 174 -15.80 -19.68 -3.49
C ILE A 174 -15.85 -18.19 -3.17
N LEU A 175 -16.18 -17.37 -4.16
CA LEU A 175 -16.30 -15.92 -3.96
C LEU A 175 -17.46 -15.56 -3.05
N GLN A 176 -18.62 -16.22 -3.17
CA GLN A 176 -19.77 -16.00 -2.27
C GLN A 176 -19.45 -16.35 -0.81
N ILE A 177 -18.53 -17.29 -0.56
CA ILE A 177 -18.07 -17.62 0.80
C ILE A 177 -17.06 -16.57 1.31
N LYS A 178 -16.17 -16.07 0.43
CA LYS A 178 -15.12 -15.12 0.82
C LYS A 178 -15.57 -13.66 0.88
N CYS A 179 -16.62 -13.30 0.14
CA CYS A 179 -17.09 -11.93 -0.04
C CYS A 179 -18.36 -11.68 0.76
N ASN A 180 -18.33 -10.72 1.69
CA ASN A 180 -19.52 -10.32 2.43
C ASN A 180 -20.22 -9.13 1.75
N GLU A 181 -19.46 -8.16 1.26
CA GLU A 181 -20.00 -6.91 0.70
C GLU A 181 -20.05 -6.90 -0.83
N GLN A 182 -19.17 -7.65 -1.50
CA GLN A 182 -19.12 -7.70 -2.96
C GLN A 182 -20.31 -8.44 -3.56
N ILE A 183 -20.82 -7.94 -4.68
CA ILE A 183 -21.93 -8.57 -5.41
C ILE A 183 -21.35 -9.51 -6.46
N ILE A 184 -21.64 -10.82 -6.34
CA ILE A 184 -21.11 -11.84 -7.25
C ILE A 184 -22.08 -12.06 -8.43
N LEU A 185 -21.61 -11.83 -9.64
CA LEU A 185 -22.34 -11.94 -10.90
C LEU A 185 -21.72 -13.06 -11.76
N PRO A 186 -22.19 -14.32 -11.61
CA PRO A 186 -21.60 -15.43 -12.33
C PRO A 186 -21.94 -15.42 -13.82
N VAL A 187 -21.00 -15.89 -14.65
CA VAL A 187 -21.17 -16.12 -16.09
C VAL A 187 -20.75 -17.54 -16.46
N ASN A 188 -21.37 -18.11 -17.50
CA ASN A 188 -21.09 -19.48 -17.97
C ASN A 188 -19.88 -19.52 -18.93
N SER A 189 -18.83 -18.76 -18.63
CA SER A 189 -17.62 -18.68 -19.43
C SER A 189 -16.40 -19.05 -18.56
N PRO A 190 -16.03 -20.35 -18.45
CA PRO A 190 -14.99 -20.83 -17.54
C PRO A 190 -13.63 -20.15 -17.74
N ASN A 191 -13.31 -19.79 -18.99
CA ASN A 191 -12.02 -19.19 -19.37
C ASN A 191 -12.17 -17.85 -20.09
N PHE A 192 -13.36 -17.23 -20.11
CA PHE A 192 -13.63 -16.03 -20.93
C PHE A 192 -13.29 -16.23 -22.41
N THR A 193 -13.68 -17.39 -22.95
CA THR A 193 -13.58 -17.66 -24.39
C THR A 193 -14.59 -16.78 -25.12
N PHE A 194 -14.20 -16.24 -26.28
CA PHE A 194 -15.12 -15.46 -27.09
C PHE A 194 -16.32 -16.30 -27.54
N ASN A 195 -17.51 -15.96 -27.05
CA ASN A 195 -18.80 -16.55 -27.42
C ASN A 195 -19.89 -15.47 -27.26
N GLU A 196 -20.70 -15.24 -28.30
CA GLU A 196 -21.73 -14.20 -28.31
C GLU A 196 -22.78 -14.35 -27.20
N LEU A 197 -23.16 -15.59 -26.87
CA LEU A 197 -24.13 -15.86 -25.80
C LEU A 197 -23.57 -15.51 -24.41
N ASP A 198 -22.29 -15.78 -24.17
CA ASP A 198 -21.62 -15.43 -22.92
C ASP A 198 -21.49 -13.91 -22.76
N LEU A 199 -21.17 -13.23 -23.86
CA LEU A 199 -21.04 -11.77 -23.90
C LEU A 199 -22.36 -11.06 -23.60
N ALA A 200 -23.51 -11.59 -24.05
CA ALA A 200 -24.82 -10.99 -23.81
C ALA A 200 -25.12 -10.78 -22.31
N ASN A 201 -24.81 -11.78 -21.48
CA ASN A 201 -24.99 -11.69 -20.03
C ASN A 201 -24.04 -10.66 -19.40
N ILE A 202 -22.79 -10.63 -19.85
CA ILE A 202 -21.80 -9.66 -19.36
C ILE A 202 -22.24 -8.24 -19.71
N TYR A 203 -22.72 -8.00 -20.94
CA TYR A 203 -23.23 -6.70 -21.34
C TYR A 203 -24.36 -6.22 -20.43
N LYS A 204 -25.32 -7.09 -20.13
CA LYS A 204 -26.40 -6.78 -19.19
C LYS A 204 -25.87 -6.39 -17.80
N TYR A 205 -24.85 -7.08 -17.29
CA TYR A 205 -24.23 -6.75 -16.00
C TYR A 205 -23.47 -5.41 -16.01
N LEU A 206 -23.03 -4.96 -17.17
CA LEU A 206 -22.25 -3.72 -17.35
C LEU A 206 -23.10 -2.47 -17.62
N GLU A 207 -24.39 -2.60 -17.99
CA GLU A 207 -25.25 -1.49 -18.43
C GLU A 207 -25.31 -0.29 -17.46
N ASP A 208 -25.31 -0.55 -16.15
CA ASP A 208 -25.41 0.46 -15.09
C ASP A 208 -24.06 0.72 -14.38
N LYS A 209 -22.95 0.23 -14.92
CA LYS A 209 -21.62 0.34 -14.28
C LYS A 209 -20.88 1.57 -14.75
N ASP A 210 -20.22 2.24 -13.82
CA ASP A 210 -19.47 3.45 -14.08
C ASP A 210 -18.02 3.16 -14.49
N VAL A 211 -17.45 2.10 -13.90
CA VAL A 211 -16.05 1.71 -14.02
C VAL A 211 -15.96 0.21 -14.21
N LEU A 212 -15.07 -0.22 -15.12
CA LEU A 212 -14.76 -1.62 -15.37
C LEU A 212 -13.26 -1.88 -15.16
N ALA A 213 -12.92 -2.74 -14.21
CA ALA A 213 -11.61 -3.38 -14.16
C ALA A 213 -11.66 -4.73 -14.86
N ILE A 214 -10.72 -5.00 -15.76
CA ILE A 214 -10.67 -6.24 -16.53
C ILE A 214 -9.24 -6.78 -16.57
N GLY A 215 -9.10 -8.09 -16.41
CA GLY A 215 -7.81 -8.78 -16.51
C GLY A 215 -7.33 -9.55 -15.28
N PRO A 216 -7.54 -9.08 -14.03
CA PRO A 216 -7.10 -9.82 -12.83
C PRO A 216 -7.53 -11.29 -12.82
N GLY A 217 -6.57 -12.19 -12.95
CA GLY A 217 -6.77 -13.65 -12.90
C GLY A 217 -7.64 -14.24 -14.01
N MET A 218 -7.73 -13.63 -15.20
CA MET A 218 -8.51 -14.18 -16.31
C MET A 218 -7.86 -15.43 -16.95
N GLY A 219 -6.57 -15.64 -16.70
CA GLY A 219 -5.79 -16.70 -17.34
C GLY A 219 -5.48 -16.39 -18.80
N GLY A 220 -4.88 -17.35 -19.49
CA GLY A 220 -4.53 -17.24 -20.91
C GLY A 220 -5.42 -18.14 -21.77
N ASN A 221 -6.09 -17.57 -22.77
CA ASN A 221 -6.72 -18.34 -23.85
C ASN A 221 -6.56 -17.63 -25.20
N ASN A 222 -6.62 -18.39 -26.30
CA ASN A 222 -6.35 -17.90 -27.66
C ASN A 222 -7.35 -16.86 -28.19
N SER A 223 -8.50 -16.71 -27.55
CA SER A 223 -9.59 -15.80 -27.94
C SER A 223 -9.83 -14.65 -26.95
N LEU A 224 -9.01 -14.54 -25.89
CA LEU A 224 -9.19 -13.54 -24.84
C LEU A 224 -9.09 -12.11 -25.38
N ASN A 225 -8.25 -11.87 -26.39
CA ASN A 225 -8.15 -10.58 -27.07
C ASN A 225 -9.46 -10.18 -27.77
N LEU A 226 -10.14 -11.12 -28.43
CA LEU A 226 -11.44 -10.89 -29.09
C LEU A 226 -12.54 -10.64 -28.06
N PHE A 227 -12.53 -11.41 -26.97
CA PHE A 227 -13.43 -11.22 -25.84
C PHE A 227 -13.30 -9.81 -25.26
N ILE A 228 -12.08 -9.41 -24.89
CA ILE A 228 -11.82 -8.08 -24.33
C ILE A 228 -12.18 -6.98 -25.33
N SER A 229 -11.78 -7.09 -26.59
CA SER A 229 -12.16 -6.14 -27.64
C SER A 229 -13.67 -5.90 -27.71
N SER A 230 -14.45 -6.97 -27.59
CA SER A 230 -15.92 -6.91 -27.64
C SER A 230 -16.54 -6.25 -26.40
N ILE A 231 -15.89 -6.35 -25.24
CA ILE A 231 -16.29 -5.62 -24.04
C ILE A 231 -15.93 -4.14 -24.16
N LEU A 232 -14.69 -3.83 -24.57
CA LEU A 232 -14.19 -2.46 -24.69
C LEU A 232 -15.01 -1.63 -25.70
N ASN A 233 -15.46 -2.24 -26.80
CA ASN A 233 -16.26 -1.56 -27.81
C ASN A 233 -17.69 -1.21 -27.34
N ARG A 234 -18.21 -1.89 -26.31
CA ARG A 234 -19.59 -1.71 -25.83
C ARG A 234 -19.69 -0.96 -24.51
N PHE A 235 -18.65 -1.02 -23.68
CA PHE A 235 -18.65 -0.34 -22.39
C PHE A 235 -18.22 1.13 -22.54
N SER A 236 -19.11 2.05 -22.14
CA SER A 236 -18.90 3.50 -22.27
C SER A 236 -18.26 4.16 -21.04
N GLY A 237 -18.15 3.44 -19.92
CA GLY A 237 -17.54 3.93 -18.70
C GLY A 237 -16.01 4.00 -18.75
N LYS A 238 -15.40 4.25 -17.59
CA LYS A 238 -13.92 4.25 -17.46
C LYS A 238 -13.41 2.83 -17.26
N ILE A 239 -12.31 2.51 -17.91
CA ILE A 239 -11.78 1.14 -17.93
C ILE A 239 -10.38 1.13 -17.33
N ILE A 240 -10.08 0.10 -16.55
CA ILE A 240 -8.72 -0.25 -16.17
C ILE A 240 -8.43 -1.67 -16.64
N ILE A 241 -7.33 -1.85 -17.37
CA ILE A 241 -6.86 -3.13 -17.88
C ILE A 241 -5.57 -3.49 -17.16
N ASP A 242 -5.55 -4.65 -16.52
CA ASP A 242 -4.40 -5.16 -15.76
C ASP A 242 -4.08 -6.62 -16.15
N ALA A 243 -2.93 -7.12 -15.73
CA ALA A 243 -2.58 -8.54 -15.77
C ALA A 243 -2.87 -9.24 -17.12
N ASP A 244 -3.69 -10.30 -17.12
CA ASP A 244 -4.03 -11.06 -18.32
C ASP A 244 -4.77 -10.25 -19.38
N GLY A 245 -5.46 -9.17 -18.97
CA GLY A 245 -6.02 -8.21 -19.90
C GLY A 245 -4.93 -7.51 -20.71
N LEU A 246 -3.83 -7.09 -20.06
CA LEU A 246 -2.67 -6.49 -20.72
C LEU A 246 -2.00 -7.48 -21.69
N ASN A 247 -1.90 -8.75 -21.29
CA ASN A 247 -1.39 -9.80 -22.16
C ASN A 247 -2.23 -9.97 -23.43
N ALA A 248 -3.56 -9.99 -23.29
CA ALA A 248 -4.48 -10.15 -24.40
C ALA A 248 -4.45 -8.94 -25.36
N ILE A 249 -4.46 -7.71 -24.85
CA ILE A 249 -4.40 -6.51 -25.71
C ILE A 249 -3.03 -6.35 -26.40
N SER A 250 -1.96 -6.94 -25.86
CA SER A 250 -0.63 -6.87 -26.47
C SER A 250 -0.60 -7.46 -27.89
N LEU A 251 -1.51 -8.42 -28.15
CA LEU A 251 -1.72 -9.08 -29.44
C LEU A 251 -2.40 -8.16 -30.47
N ASN A 252 -3.21 -7.19 -30.02
CA ASN A 252 -3.85 -6.20 -30.89
C ASN A 252 -4.11 -4.90 -30.13
N LYS A 253 -3.15 -3.97 -30.20
CA LYS A 253 -3.19 -2.69 -29.49
C LYS A 253 -4.14 -1.67 -30.11
N GLU A 254 -4.56 -1.87 -31.35
CA GLU A 254 -5.44 -0.96 -32.08
C GLU A 254 -6.80 -0.80 -31.39
N ILE A 255 -7.22 -1.81 -30.61
CA ILE A 255 -8.46 -1.76 -29.84
C ILE A 255 -8.48 -0.62 -28.80
N LEU A 256 -7.31 -0.10 -28.40
CA LEU A 256 -7.19 1.02 -27.47
C LEU A 256 -7.61 2.35 -28.09
N HIS A 257 -7.46 2.53 -29.42
CA HIS A 257 -7.73 3.81 -30.07
C HIS A 257 -9.20 4.25 -29.99
N ASN A 258 -10.11 3.32 -29.74
CA ASN A 258 -11.54 3.57 -29.69
C ASN A 258 -12.00 4.21 -28.36
N ASN A 259 -11.15 4.29 -27.32
CA ASN A 259 -11.58 4.73 -26.00
C ASN A 259 -10.52 5.55 -25.25
N LYS A 260 -10.84 6.80 -24.93
CA LYS A 260 -9.94 7.75 -24.23
C LYS A 260 -9.90 7.59 -22.71
N ASN A 261 -10.69 6.67 -22.16
CA ASN A 261 -10.88 6.50 -20.72
C ASN A 261 -10.27 5.19 -20.19
N ILE A 262 -9.20 4.72 -20.84
CA ILE A 262 -8.51 3.48 -20.47
C ILE A 262 -7.26 3.80 -19.63
N VAL A 263 -7.18 3.16 -18.46
CA VAL A 263 -5.97 3.05 -17.64
C VAL A 263 -5.35 1.68 -17.89
N LEU A 264 -4.05 1.63 -18.12
CA LEU A 264 -3.27 0.40 -18.21
C LEU A 264 -2.28 0.35 -17.05
N THR A 265 -2.16 -0.79 -16.37
CA THR A 265 -1.27 -0.94 -15.19
C THR A 265 -0.14 -1.96 -15.37
N PRO A 266 0.65 -1.93 -16.47
CA PRO A 266 1.68 -2.95 -16.69
C PRO A 266 2.84 -2.85 -15.70
N HIS A 267 3.35 -4.00 -15.26
CA HIS A 267 4.73 -4.10 -14.79
C HIS A 267 5.69 -4.17 -15.99
N LEU A 268 7.00 -4.03 -15.78
CA LEU A 268 8.00 -3.98 -16.87
C LEU A 268 7.90 -5.13 -17.89
N LYS A 269 7.66 -6.38 -17.47
CA LYS A 269 7.47 -7.52 -18.39
C LYS A 269 6.18 -7.48 -19.21
N GLU A 270 5.10 -6.89 -18.70
CA GLU A 270 3.84 -6.69 -19.45
C GLU A 270 4.05 -5.53 -20.42
N PHE A 271 4.75 -4.48 -19.99
CA PHE A 271 5.06 -3.34 -20.83
C PHE A 271 5.99 -3.70 -21.99
N GLU A 272 7.00 -4.54 -21.78
CA GLU A 272 7.84 -5.13 -22.84
C GLU A 272 7.00 -5.80 -23.92
N ARG A 273 6.01 -6.62 -23.55
CA ARG A 273 5.09 -7.25 -24.51
C ARG A 273 4.22 -6.23 -25.24
N LEU A 274 3.73 -5.22 -24.52
CA LEU A 274 2.91 -4.16 -25.09
C LEU A 274 3.70 -3.33 -26.11
N ILE A 275 4.85 -2.79 -25.71
CA ILE A 275 5.62 -1.87 -26.55
C ILE A 275 6.47 -2.58 -27.60
N GLY A 276 6.79 -3.87 -27.40
CA GLY A 276 7.64 -4.64 -28.31
C GLY A 276 9.13 -4.28 -28.23
N LEU A 277 9.59 -3.78 -27.08
CA LEU A 277 11.00 -3.45 -26.82
C LEU A 277 11.49 -4.21 -25.58
N PRO A 278 12.75 -4.68 -25.56
CA PRO A 278 13.27 -5.40 -24.43
C PRO A 278 13.36 -4.51 -23.19
N ILE A 279 13.18 -5.09 -21.99
CA ILE A 279 13.26 -4.37 -20.70
C ILE A 279 14.56 -3.56 -20.57
N SER A 280 15.69 -4.08 -21.07
CA SER A 280 16.98 -3.37 -21.08
C SER A 280 16.88 -2.01 -21.78
N LYS A 281 16.21 -1.95 -22.93
CA LYS A 281 15.99 -0.72 -23.69
C LYS A 281 15.02 0.22 -22.97
N ILE A 282 13.94 -0.33 -22.40
CA ILE A 282 12.97 0.46 -21.62
C ILE A 282 13.63 1.14 -20.43
N ASN A 283 14.54 0.43 -19.74
CA ASN A 283 15.26 0.94 -18.57
C ASN A 283 16.22 2.09 -18.87
N GLU A 284 16.69 2.26 -20.12
CA GLU A 284 17.50 3.42 -20.50
C GLU A 284 16.73 4.74 -20.31
N ASN A 285 15.41 4.74 -20.56
CA ASN A 285 14.56 5.91 -20.35
C ASN A 285 13.08 5.52 -20.20
N ARG A 286 12.71 4.99 -19.03
CA ARG A 286 11.35 4.50 -18.75
C ARG A 286 10.29 5.57 -18.98
N CYS A 287 10.57 6.81 -18.55
CA CYS A 287 9.65 7.94 -18.67
C CYS A 287 9.35 8.26 -20.14
N TYR A 288 10.38 8.33 -20.99
CA TYR A 288 10.20 8.54 -22.43
C TYR A 288 9.29 7.50 -23.07
N TYR A 289 9.59 6.21 -22.90
CA TYR A 289 8.78 5.14 -23.52
C TYR A 289 7.36 5.09 -22.97
N ALA A 290 7.18 5.36 -21.67
CA ALA A 290 5.87 5.44 -21.06
C ALA A 290 5.03 6.57 -21.67
N LYS A 291 5.61 7.77 -21.81
CA LYS A 291 4.93 8.93 -22.43
C LYS A 291 4.58 8.67 -23.89
N GLU A 292 5.53 8.19 -24.68
CA GLU A 292 5.29 7.92 -26.11
C GLU A 292 4.20 6.88 -26.31
N PHE A 293 4.19 5.82 -25.49
CA PHE A 293 3.14 4.80 -25.55
C PHE A 293 1.77 5.39 -25.17
N ALA A 294 1.68 6.09 -24.04
CA ALA A 294 0.44 6.70 -23.56
C ALA A 294 -0.14 7.69 -24.59
N LYS A 295 0.73 8.54 -25.16
CA LYS A 295 0.36 9.51 -26.20
C LYS A 295 -0.12 8.85 -27.48
N LYS A 296 0.61 7.82 -27.95
CA LYS A 296 0.27 7.09 -29.18
C LYS A 296 -1.11 6.46 -29.08
N TYR A 297 -1.38 5.71 -28.01
CA TYR A 297 -2.63 4.97 -27.87
C TYR A 297 -3.74 5.74 -27.13
N LYS A 298 -3.47 6.98 -26.70
CA LYS A 298 -4.42 7.85 -25.97
C LYS A 298 -4.97 7.21 -24.69
N VAL A 299 -4.07 6.59 -23.93
CA VAL A 299 -4.36 5.89 -22.67
C VAL A 299 -3.61 6.53 -21.51
N ILE A 300 -4.05 6.22 -20.30
CA ILE A 300 -3.28 6.51 -19.08
C ILE A 300 -2.44 5.27 -18.79
N LEU A 301 -1.13 5.42 -18.75
CA LEU A 301 -0.21 4.34 -18.45
C LEU A 301 0.32 4.48 -17.03
N VAL A 302 0.14 3.44 -16.23
CA VAL A 302 0.70 3.25 -14.88
C VAL A 302 1.76 2.16 -14.98
N LEU A 303 3.00 2.55 -15.28
CA LEU A 303 4.13 1.64 -15.41
C LEU A 303 4.70 1.29 -14.03
N LYS A 304 4.33 0.11 -13.51
CA LYS A 304 4.71 -0.39 -12.19
C LYS A 304 6.20 -0.71 -12.14
N SER A 305 6.91 -0.08 -11.21
CA SER A 305 8.31 -0.36 -10.83
C SER A 305 8.58 0.22 -9.43
N GLU A 306 9.81 0.16 -8.94
CA GLU A 306 10.24 0.79 -7.68
C GLU A 306 9.87 2.28 -7.61
N ASN A 307 9.91 2.96 -8.76
CA ASN A 307 9.36 4.30 -8.95
C ASN A 307 8.27 4.24 -10.01
N THR A 308 7.02 4.05 -9.59
CA THR A 308 5.90 3.86 -10.53
C THR A 308 5.64 5.15 -11.31
N ILE A 309 5.57 5.05 -12.64
CA ILE A 309 5.35 6.19 -13.53
C ILE A 309 3.89 6.19 -13.97
N VAL A 310 3.20 7.31 -13.80
CA VAL A 310 1.85 7.56 -14.30
C VAL A 310 1.90 8.65 -15.37
N THR A 311 1.36 8.39 -16.56
CA THR A 311 1.38 9.35 -17.67
C THR A 311 0.19 9.19 -18.60
N ASP A 312 -0.34 10.31 -19.11
CA ASP A 312 -1.32 10.34 -20.21
C ASP A 312 -0.68 10.70 -21.56
N GLY A 313 0.66 10.78 -21.60
CA GLY A 313 1.45 11.21 -22.74
C GLY A 313 1.96 12.65 -22.64
N ASP A 314 1.22 13.52 -21.96
CA ASP A 314 1.58 14.93 -21.78
C ASP A 314 2.01 15.19 -20.33
N ARG A 315 1.16 14.82 -19.36
CA ARG A 315 1.42 14.88 -17.91
C ARG A 315 2.21 13.66 -17.46
N VAL A 316 3.07 13.84 -16.46
CA VAL A 316 3.82 12.76 -15.82
C VAL A 316 3.80 12.93 -14.31
N TYR A 317 3.57 11.84 -13.60
CA TYR A 317 3.79 11.70 -12.18
C TYR A 317 4.71 10.49 -11.94
N ILE A 318 5.69 10.65 -11.06
CA ILE A 318 6.56 9.57 -10.60
C ILE A 318 6.30 9.40 -9.12
N ASN A 319 5.87 8.21 -8.72
CA ASN A 319 5.64 7.86 -7.34
C ASN A 319 6.93 7.31 -6.72
N GLU A 320 7.49 8.06 -5.76
CA GLU A 320 8.78 7.77 -5.12
C GLU A 320 8.64 7.08 -3.75
N ILE A 321 7.42 6.73 -3.36
CA ILE A 321 7.12 6.03 -2.10
C ILE A 321 6.69 4.57 -2.35
N GLY A 322 6.67 3.77 -1.29
CA GLY A 322 6.55 2.33 -1.37
C GLY A 322 7.84 1.64 -0.95
N ASN A 323 7.77 0.33 -0.75
CA ASN A 323 8.88 -0.47 -0.26
C ASN A 323 8.98 -1.84 -0.97
N PRO A 324 10.15 -2.50 -0.93
CA PRO A 324 10.37 -3.80 -1.56
C PRO A 324 9.38 -4.89 -1.13
N GLY A 325 8.85 -4.85 0.10
CA GLY A 325 7.86 -5.82 0.59
C GLY A 325 6.59 -5.89 -0.25
N MET A 326 6.26 -4.80 -0.96
CA MET A 326 5.13 -4.76 -1.88
C MET A 326 5.32 -5.62 -3.14
N ALA A 327 6.52 -6.16 -3.38
CA ALA A 327 6.83 -7.10 -4.46
C ALA A 327 6.31 -8.52 -4.14
N THR A 328 5.03 -8.61 -3.79
CA THR A 328 4.33 -9.83 -3.41
C THR A 328 3.15 -10.09 -4.35
N ALA A 329 2.73 -11.35 -4.47
CA ALA A 329 1.61 -11.73 -5.32
C ALA A 329 0.31 -11.02 -4.86
N GLY A 330 -0.45 -10.50 -5.83
CA GLY A 330 -1.71 -9.81 -5.56
C GLY A 330 -1.60 -8.31 -5.27
N SER A 331 -0.39 -7.76 -5.08
CA SER A 331 -0.17 -6.31 -4.89
C SER A 331 -0.71 -5.49 -6.09
N GLY A 332 -0.49 -5.98 -7.31
CA GLY A 332 -1.08 -5.39 -8.52
C GLY A 332 -2.61 -5.41 -8.55
N ASP A 333 -3.22 -6.50 -8.11
CA ASP A 333 -4.68 -6.64 -8.01
C ASP A 333 -5.26 -5.60 -7.03
N VAL A 334 -4.59 -5.39 -5.88
CA VAL A 334 -4.95 -4.34 -4.93
C VAL A 334 -4.88 -2.96 -5.59
N LEU A 335 -3.78 -2.62 -6.26
CA LEU A 335 -3.64 -1.35 -6.98
C LEU A 335 -4.77 -1.12 -8.00
N THR A 336 -5.11 -2.14 -8.78
CA THR A 336 -6.21 -2.09 -9.75
C THR A 336 -7.54 -1.74 -9.07
N GLY A 337 -7.81 -2.34 -7.91
CA GLY A 337 -8.96 -2.02 -7.07
C GLY A 337 -8.95 -0.57 -6.55
N VAL A 338 -7.81 -0.12 -6.03
CA VAL A 338 -7.64 1.24 -5.50
C VAL A 338 -7.90 2.28 -6.59
N ILE A 339 -7.26 2.17 -7.76
CA ILE A 339 -7.46 3.12 -8.87
C ILE A 339 -8.93 3.13 -9.31
N SER A 340 -9.55 1.95 -9.44
CA SER A 340 -10.96 1.81 -9.83
C SER A 340 -11.91 2.64 -8.96
N SER A 341 -11.64 2.71 -7.65
CA SER A 341 -12.48 3.43 -6.67
C SER A 341 -12.54 4.94 -6.88
N PHE A 342 -11.57 5.50 -7.59
CA PHE A 342 -11.48 6.95 -7.85
C PHE A 342 -11.95 7.32 -9.25
N LEU A 343 -11.98 6.38 -10.20
CA LEU A 343 -12.30 6.65 -11.59
C LEU A 343 -13.68 7.28 -11.78
N LYS A 344 -14.71 6.94 -10.99
CA LYS A 344 -16.01 7.65 -11.11
C LYS A 344 -15.90 9.15 -10.81
N ARG A 345 -15.03 9.53 -9.86
CA ARG A 345 -15.02 10.87 -9.24
C ARG A 345 -13.88 11.78 -9.71
N LEU A 346 -12.86 11.21 -10.34
CA LEU A 346 -11.69 11.93 -10.85
C LEU A 346 -11.45 11.59 -12.33
N ASP A 347 -10.73 12.43 -13.07
CA ASP A 347 -10.23 12.04 -14.38
C ASP A 347 -9.22 10.88 -14.25
N PRO A 348 -9.03 10.06 -15.30
CA PRO A 348 -8.25 8.82 -15.16
C PRO A 348 -6.78 9.02 -14.75
N PHE A 349 -6.14 10.15 -15.13
CA PHE A 349 -4.77 10.43 -14.72
C PHE A 349 -4.70 10.75 -13.23
N ASP A 350 -5.54 11.66 -12.72
CA ASP A 350 -5.57 12.02 -11.30
C ASP A 350 -5.98 10.83 -10.42
N ALA A 351 -6.98 10.05 -10.86
CA ALA A 351 -7.38 8.80 -10.21
C ALA A 351 -6.21 7.80 -10.10
N SER A 352 -5.39 7.70 -11.15
CA SER A 352 -4.23 6.80 -11.18
C SER A 352 -3.10 7.31 -10.28
N CYS A 353 -2.82 8.60 -10.29
CA CYS A 353 -1.82 9.21 -9.40
C CYS A 353 -2.19 9.00 -7.93
N LEU A 354 -3.43 9.34 -7.57
CA LEU A 354 -3.94 9.18 -6.20
C LEU A 354 -3.96 7.70 -5.79
N GLY A 355 -4.39 6.81 -6.69
CA GLY A 355 -4.47 5.39 -6.42
C GLY A 355 -3.11 4.75 -6.19
N VAL A 356 -2.11 5.06 -7.01
CA VAL A 356 -0.72 4.61 -6.82
C VAL A 356 -0.16 5.14 -5.49
N TYR A 357 -0.38 6.42 -5.18
CA TYR A 357 0.10 7.01 -3.93
C TYR A 357 -0.51 6.35 -2.70
N ILE A 358 -1.84 6.18 -2.66
CA ILE A 358 -2.54 5.53 -1.54
C ILE A 358 -2.09 4.07 -1.39
N HIS A 359 -1.92 3.36 -2.50
CA HIS A 359 -1.44 1.98 -2.52
C HIS A 359 -0.04 1.85 -1.90
N SER A 360 0.91 2.68 -2.34
CA SER A 360 2.26 2.72 -1.78
C SER A 360 2.28 3.14 -0.31
N LEU A 361 1.51 4.17 0.06
CA LEU A 361 1.41 4.63 1.45
C LEU A 361 0.86 3.53 2.37
N ALA A 362 -0.15 2.78 1.91
CA ALA A 362 -0.67 1.64 2.65
C ALA A 362 0.38 0.51 2.78
N GLY A 363 1.18 0.28 1.74
CA GLY A 363 2.31 -0.64 1.78
C GLY A 363 3.39 -0.23 2.78
N ASP A 364 3.73 1.06 2.85
CA ASP A 364 4.72 1.57 3.82
C ASP A 364 4.22 1.44 5.26
N ILE A 365 2.94 1.74 5.50
CA ILE A 365 2.30 1.52 6.80
C ILE A 365 2.30 0.03 7.17
N ALA A 366 2.01 -0.86 6.23
CA ALA A 366 2.01 -2.30 6.45
C ALA A 366 3.43 -2.81 6.78
N SER A 367 4.43 -2.41 5.99
CA SER A 367 5.84 -2.77 6.20
C SER A 367 6.33 -2.29 7.57
N TYR A 368 5.94 -1.09 8.00
CA TYR A 368 6.29 -0.59 9.33
C TYR A 368 5.77 -1.49 10.48
N LYS A 369 4.63 -2.15 10.28
CA LYS A 369 4.00 -3.02 11.27
C LYS A 369 4.53 -4.45 11.21
N LEU A 370 4.83 -4.95 10.01
CA LEU A 370 5.06 -6.37 9.74
C LEU A 370 6.48 -6.69 9.26
N SER A 371 7.29 -5.69 8.92
CA SER A 371 8.49 -5.75 8.07
C SER A 371 8.18 -5.95 6.58
N GLU A 372 9.16 -5.62 5.73
CA GLU A 372 9.07 -5.80 4.28
C GLU A 372 8.91 -7.28 3.89
N ASP A 373 9.65 -8.19 4.54
CA ASP A 373 9.66 -9.62 4.20
C ASP A 373 8.34 -10.34 4.52
N SER A 374 7.57 -9.84 5.49
CA SER A 374 6.31 -10.47 5.90
C SER A 374 5.07 -9.83 5.26
N LEU A 375 5.25 -8.75 4.51
CA LEU A 375 4.16 -8.01 3.88
C LEU A 375 3.53 -8.85 2.76
N ILE A 376 2.22 -9.05 2.84
CA ILE A 376 1.43 -9.63 1.75
C ILE A 376 0.34 -8.66 1.27
N ALA A 377 -0.25 -8.93 0.11
CA ALA A 377 -1.22 -8.03 -0.52
C ALA A 377 -2.43 -7.69 0.38
N SER A 378 -2.90 -8.64 1.19
CA SER A 378 -3.99 -8.38 2.14
C SER A 378 -3.60 -7.37 3.22
N ASP A 379 -2.32 -7.25 3.57
CA ASP A 379 -1.86 -6.25 4.53
C ASP A 379 -1.93 -4.84 3.93
N ILE A 380 -1.64 -4.70 2.63
CA ILE A 380 -1.86 -3.44 1.90
C ILE A 380 -3.35 -3.08 1.99
N VAL A 381 -4.25 -4.01 1.66
CA VAL A 381 -5.71 -3.81 1.76
C VAL A 381 -6.13 -3.39 3.18
N ASN A 382 -5.59 -4.07 4.19
CA ASN A 382 -5.89 -3.80 5.60
C ASN A 382 -5.36 -2.44 6.08
N ASN A 383 -4.41 -1.82 5.38
CA ASN A 383 -3.86 -0.51 5.74
C ASN A 383 -4.35 0.63 4.83
N LEU A 384 -5.17 0.36 3.81
CA LEU A 384 -5.76 1.39 2.93
C LEU A 384 -6.56 2.45 3.69
N TYR A 385 -7.24 2.06 4.78
CA TYR A 385 -8.03 3.01 5.59
C TYR A 385 -7.13 3.98 6.36
N GLU A 386 -5.97 3.55 6.83
CA GLU A 386 -5.00 4.42 7.52
C GLU A 386 -4.36 5.38 6.52
N ALA A 387 -3.93 4.88 5.36
CA ALA A 387 -3.42 5.71 4.27
C ALA A 387 -4.43 6.80 3.86
N THR A 388 -5.70 6.40 3.68
CA THR A 388 -6.79 7.33 3.37
C THR A 388 -7.04 8.34 4.48
N LYS A 389 -6.92 7.94 5.75
CA LYS A 389 -7.09 8.82 6.90
C LYS A 389 -5.99 9.90 6.96
N LEU A 390 -4.76 9.57 6.58
CA LEU A 390 -3.66 10.56 6.52
C LEU A 390 -3.85 11.62 5.44
N LEU A 391 -4.73 11.37 4.46
CA LEU A 391 -5.07 12.28 3.37
C LEU A 391 -6.31 13.16 3.64
N ARG A 392 -7.02 12.91 4.73
CA ARG A 392 -8.18 13.70 5.18
C ARG A 392 -7.80 14.53 6.39
#